data_AF-V3ZUU6-F1
#
_entry.id   AF-V3ZUU6-F1
#
_cell.length_a   1.000
_cell.length_b   1.000
_cell.length_c   1.000
_cell.angle_alpha   90.00
_cell.angle_beta   90.00
_cell.angle_gamma   90.00
#
_symmetry.space_group_name_H-M   'P 1'
#
loop_
_entity.id
_entity.type
_entity.pdbx_description
1 polymer ?
#
loop_
_entity_poly.entity_id
_entity_poly.type
_entity_poly.pdbx_seq_one_letter_code
_entity_poly.pdbx_strand_id
1 'polypeptide(L)'
;MANKFGLGSLPLESKNPMTAFMNKAKPFFVDQIGDTLQGDIDMNNFKITNSKFPGNDNDAVNKKYLLDQMNAIQIDKDHVEKRITDVKRYFRRNIKNYVDEPKLQQELTSLKGLIQVNKTNQLQNLISKLDEEITKVKIDVQRLIDNPNVNEDRLKRKLNALERKLGESSGLLAELDKIDSVDKT
;
A
#
# COMPACT_ATOMS: atom_id res chain seq x y z
N MET A 1 22.47 99.99 85.59
CA MET A 1 23.43 98.95 85.14
C MET A 1 22.67 98.00 84.23
N ALA A 2 23.23 97.74 83.04
CA ALA A 2 22.58 97.04 81.94
C ALA A 2 22.43 95.53 82.21
N ASN A 3 21.38 94.93 81.65
CA ASN A 3 21.47 93.57 81.12
C ASN A 3 20.63 93.44 79.85
N LYS A 4 21.36 93.31 78.74
CA LYS A 4 20.90 92.91 77.41
C LYS A 4 20.87 91.39 77.37
N PHE A 5 19.72 90.78 77.11
CA PHE A 5 19.68 89.45 76.49
C PHE A 5 18.67 89.50 75.35
N GLY A 6 19.20 89.65 74.15
CA GLY A 6 18.44 89.56 72.91
C GLY A 6 18.01 88.11 72.69
N LEU A 7 16.71 87.87 72.66
CA LEU A 7 16.14 86.67 72.09
C LEU A 7 16.07 86.87 70.57
N GLY A 8 17.15 86.50 69.88
CA GLY A 8 17.13 86.35 68.43
C GLY A 8 16.15 85.25 68.04
N SER A 9 15.19 85.59 67.21
CA SER A 9 14.26 84.65 66.58
C SER A 9 15.03 83.72 65.63
N LEU A 10 15.02 82.43 65.93
CA LEU A 10 15.45 81.38 64.99
C LEU A 10 14.42 81.26 63.85
N PRO A 11 14.84 81.27 62.58
CA PRO A 11 13.93 80.99 61.49
C PRO A 11 13.56 79.49 61.50
N LEU A 12 12.26 79.19 61.54
CA LEU A 12 11.72 77.86 61.27
C LEU A 12 11.93 77.55 59.78
N GLU A 13 12.97 76.75 59.47
CA GLU A 13 13.02 76.02 58.20
C GLU A 13 11.84 75.05 58.17
N SER A 14 10.75 75.46 57.53
CA SER A 14 9.70 74.56 57.06
C SER A 14 10.28 73.71 55.93
N LYS A 15 11.06 72.69 56.28
CA LYS A 15 11.19 71.51 55.44
C LYS A 15 9.80 70.88 55.47
N ASN A 16 9.02 71.08 54.41
CA ASN A 16 8.00 70.11 54.06
C ASN A 16 8.76 68.84 53.72
N PRO A 17 8.80 67.78 54.56
CA PRO A 17 9.14 66.50 54.00
C PRO A 17 7.86 66.13 53.25
N MET A 18 7.88 66.27 51.93
CA MET A 18 7.04 65.40 51.13
C MET A 18 7.58 63.99 51.39
N THR A 19 7.19 63.39 52.53
CA THR A 19 7.09 61.96 52.65
C THR A 19 5.99 61.60 51.67
N ALA A 20 6.36 61.51 50.40
CA ALA A 20 5.91 60.41 49.59
C ALA A 20 5.91 59.22 50.54
N PHE A 21 4.73 58.70 50.84
CA PHE A 21 4.60 57.39 51.45
C PHE A 21 5.20 56.43 50.43
N MET A 22 6.53 56.34 50.44
CA MET A 22 7.29 55.27 49.87
C MET A 22 6.65 54.05 50.50
N ASN A 23 5.86 53.33 49.72
CA ASN A 23 5.38 52.02 50.06
C ASN A 23 6.62 51.11 50.06
N LYS A 24 7.46 51.29 51.07
CA LYS A 24 8.67 50.53 51.35
C LYS A 24 8.22 49.28 52.10
N ALA A 25 7.31 48.53 51.48
CA ALA A 25 6.79 47.27 51.96
C ALA A 25 7.01 46.21 50.89
N LYS A 26 8.20 45.57 50.97
CA LYS A 26 8.58 44.26 50.43
C LYS A 26 8.48 44.08 48.90
N PRO A 27 9.60 43.98 48.15
CA PRO A 27 9.60 43.99 46.68
C PRO A 27 9.07 42.71 45.99
N PHE A 28 8.24 41.90 46.66
CA PHE A 28 7.93 40.53 46.23
C PHE A 28 6.43 40.17 46.30
N PHE A 29 5.53 41.14 46.32
CA PHE A 29 4.09 40.86 46.29
C PHE A 29 3.41 41.75 45.25
N VAL A 30 2.62 41.13 44.38
CA VAL A 30 1.71 41.83 43.46
C VAL A 30 0.51 42.38 44.22
N ASP A 31 0.03 43.55 43.84
CA ASP A 31 -1.20 44.12 44.40
C ASP A 31 -2.43 43.29 43.97
N GLN A 32 -3.35 43.05 44.92
CA GLN A 32 -4.59 42.31 44.68
C GLN A 32 -5.58 43.10 43.82
N ILE A 33 -5.48 44.43 43.78
CA ILE A 33 -6.33 45.28 42.94
C ILE A 33 -5.78 45.45 41.51
N GLY A 34 -4.60 44.90 41.23
CA GLY A 34 -3.97 44.93 39.92
C GLY A 34 -2.55 45.46 40.00
N ASP A 35 -1.62 44.65 39.50
CA ASP A 35 -0.22 45.00 39.27
C ASP A 35 0.27 44.24 38.03
N THR A 36 1.33 44.74 37.38
CA THR A 36 1.91 44.08 36.20
C THR A 36 3.20 43.37 36.60
N LEU A 37 3.22 42.05 36.47
CA LEU A 37 4.47 41.30 36.52
C LEU A 37 5.29 41.60 35.25
N GLN A 38 6.50 42.12 35.43
CA GLN A 38 7.47 42.33 34.34
C GLN A 38 8.61 41.32 34.48
N GLY A 39 9.07 40.80 33.33
CA GLY A 39 10.12 39.78 33.26
C GLY A 39 9.61 38.36 33.47
N ASP A 40 10.53 37.40 33.50
CA ASP A 40 10.22 35.99 33.68
C ASP A 40 9.82 35.68 35.13
N ILE A 41 8.81 34.83 35.29
CA ILE A 41 8.36 34.34 36.60
C ILE A 41 9.02 32.98 36.85
N ASP A 42 10.02 32.93 37.74
CA ASP A 42 10.57 31.67 38.24
C ASP A 42 9.73 31.14 39.41
N MET A 43 8.94 30.10 39.16
CA MET A 43 8.14 29.40 40.18
C MET A 43 8.89 28.20 40.80
N ASN A 44 10.16 27.98 40.45
CA ASN A 44 10.92 26.79 40.81
C ASN A 44 10.07 25.52 40.52
N ASN A 45 10.00 24.56 41.45
CA ASN A 45 9.16 23.36 41.33
C ASN A 45 7.77 23.49 41.98
N PHE A 46 7.29 24.72 42.22
CA PHE A 46 5.95 24.93 42.76
C PHE A 46 4.87 24.89 41.68
N LYS A 47 3.66 24.47 42.06
CA LYS A 47 2.51 24.30 41.15
C LYS A 47 1.56 25.49 41.26
N ILE A 48 1.01 25.93 40.13
CA ILE A 48 -0.17 26.81 40.10
C ILE A 48 -1.41 25.94 40.29
N THR A 49 -2.15 26.15 41.38
CA THR A 49 -3.39 25.42 41.68
C THR A 49 -4.61 26.28 41.36
N ASN A 50 -5.77 25.63 41.18
CA ASN A 50 -7.06 26.30 40.93
C ASN A 50 -7.12 27.19 39.67
N SER A 51 -6.30 26.91 38.64
CA SER A 51 -6.38 27.61 37.35
C SER A 51 -7.71 27.30 36.64
N LYS A 52 -8.44 28.35 36.25
CA LYS A 52 -9.67 28.25 35.47
C LYS A 52 -9.39 27.67 34.06
N PHE A 53 -10.42 27.22 33.38
CA PHE A 53 -10.36 26.98 31.94
C PHE A 53 -10.13 28.28 31.18
N PRO A 54 -9.27 28.26 30.15
CA PRO A 54 -9.03 29.42 29.31
C PRO A 54 -10.31 29.78 28.55
N GLY A 55 -10.65 31.07 28.53
CA GLY A 55 -11.74 31.65 27.76
C GLY A 55 -11.26 32.64 26.68
N ASN A 56 -10.09 33.25 26.88
CA ASN A 56 -9.45 34.16 25.92
C ASN A 56 -8.10 33.59 25.45
N ASP A 57 -7.59 34.11 24.33
CA ASP A 57 -6.34 33.64 23.69
C ASP A 57 -5.11 33.71 24.60
N ASN A 58 -5.09 34.66 25.54
CA ASN A 58 -3.95 34.89 26.44
C ASN A 58 -4.09 34.20 27.81
N ASP A 59 -5.14 33.41 28.02
CA ASP A 59 -5.34 32.71 29.30
C ASP A 59 -4.40 31.51 29.44
N ALA A 60 -3.96 31.22 30.67
CA ALA A 60 -3.16 30.04 30.95
C ALA A 60 -3.98 28.75 30.78
N VAL A 61 -3.40 27.76 30.10
CA VAL A 61 -4.02 26.45 29.89
C VAL A 61 -3.71 25.51 31.05
N ASN A 62 -4.74 24.84 31.57
CA ASN A 62 -4.56 23.77 32.56
C ASN A 62 -4.60 22.37 31.92
N LYS A 63 -4.04 21.37 32.62
CA LYS A 63 -3.95 19.99 32.12
C LYS A 63 -5.30 19.36 31.78
N LYS A 64 -6.36 19.67 32.55
CA LYS A 64 -7.70 19.11 32.29
C LYS A 64 -8.26 19.61 30.96
N TYR A 65 -8.15 20.91 30.70
CA TYR A 65 -8.59 21.49 29.43
C TYR A 65 -7.88 20.81 28.25
N LEU A 66 -6.55 20.67 28.32
CA LEU A 66 -5.77 20.00 27.27
C LEU A 66 -6.25 18.56 27.01
N LEU A 67 -6.46 17.77 28.07
CA LEU A 67 -6.95 16.40 27.93
C LEU A 67 -8.36 16.34 27.33
N ASP A 68 -9.26 17.25 27.73
CA ASP A 68 -10.61 17.33 27.16
C ASP A 68 -10.55 17.67 25.66
N GLN A 69 -9.68 18.60 25.24
CA GLN A 69 -9.46 18.92 23.82
C GLN A 69 -8.88 17.72 23.06
N MET A 70 -7.91 17.01 23.62
CA MET A 70 -7.32 15.82 23.01
C MET A 70 -8.35 14.71 22.82
N ASN A 71 -9.21 14.49 23.82
CA ASN A 71 -10.29 13.50 23.75
C ASN A 71 -11.32 13.86 22.68
N ALA A 72 -11.61 15.14 22.48
CA ALA A 72 -12.52 15.59 21.40
C ALA A 72 -11.93 15.36 19.99
N ILE A 73 -10.60 15.37 19.86
CA ILE A 73 -9.89 15.09 18.60
C ILE A 73 -9.75 13.58 18.36
N GLN A 74 -9.91 12.74 19.39
CA GLN A 74 -9.72 11.31 19.28
C GLN A 74 -10.63 10.74 18.18
N ILE A 75 -10.01 10.33 17.09
CA ILE A 75 -10.73 9.77 15.95
C ILE A 75 -11.44 8.51 16.43
N ASP A 76 -12.76 8.51 16.30
CA ASP A 76 -13.58 7.34 16.57
C ASP A 76 -13.08 6.17 15.70
N LYS A 77 -12.43 5.21 16.35
CA LYS A 77 -11.88 4.02 15.71
C LYS A 77 -12.96 3.28 14.92
N ASP A 78 -14.19 3.26 15.45
CA ASP A 78 -15.32 2.57 14.85
C ASP A 78 -15.75 3.28 13.56
N HIS A 79 -15.70 4.62 13.55
CA HIS A 79 -15.95 5.41 12.33
C HIS A 79 -14.93 5.11 11.22
N VAL A 80 -13.64 5.03 11.56
CA VAL A 80 -12.59 4.69 10.58
C VAL A 80 -12.76 3.26 10.07
N GLU A 81 -13.05 2.31 10.95
CA GLU A 81 -13.26 0.91 10.59
C GLU A 81 -14.47 0.75 9.65
N LYS A 82 -15.55 1.48 9.91
CA LYS A 82 -16.70 1.55 9.01
C LYS A 82 -16.32 2.08 7.63
N ARG A 83 -15.59 3.21 7.57
CA ARG A 83 -15.13 3.78 6.29
C ARG A 83 -14.23 2.82 5.50
N ILE A 84 -13.31 2.12 6.18
CA ILE A 84 -12.46 1.11 5.55
C ILE A 84 -13.30 -0.03 4.97
N THR A 85 -14.32 -0.47 5.71
CA THR A 85 -15.22 -1.54 5.27
C THR A 85 -16.01 -1.15 4.03
N ASP A 86 -16.53 0.07 3.98
CA ASP A 86 -17.26 0.59 2.81
C ASP A 86 -16.37 0.67 1.57
N VAL A 87 -15.13 1.15 1.73
CA VAL A 87 -14.13 1.19 0.65
C VAL A 87 -13.78 -0.22 0.16
N LYS A 88 -13.53 -1.17 1.07
CA LYS A 88 -13.28 -2.58 0.70
C LYS A 88 -14.45 -3.18 -0.08
N ARG A 89 -15.69 -2.88 0.33
CA ARG A 89 -16.90 -3.35 -0.35
C ARG A 89 -17.02 -2.75 -1.75
N TYR A 90 -16.72 -1.46 -1.91
CA TYR A 90 -16.70 -0.79 -3.21
C TYR A 90 -15.72 -1.48 -4.16
N PHE A 91 -14.45 -1.66 -3.77
CA PHE A 91 -13.46 -2.29 -4.63
C PHE A 91 -13.84 -3.73 -5.01
N ARG A 92 -14.33 -4.54 -4.07
CA ARG A 92 -14.79 -5.91 -4.37
C ARG A 92 -15.91 -5.94 -5.43
N ARG A 93 -16.90 -5.05 -5.31
CA ARG A 93 -18.03 -4.98 -6.27
C ARG A 93 -17.54 -4.57 -7.66
N ASN A 94 -16.69 -3.55 -7.74
CA ASN A 94 -16.18 -3.08 -9.02
C ASN A 94 -15.35 -4.16 -9.74
N ILE A 95 -14.42 -4.82 -9.05
CA ILE A 95 -13.62 -5.90 -9.64
C ILE A 95 -14.50 -7.05 -10.10
N LYS A 96 -15.48 -7.47 -9.28
CA LYS A 96 -16.42 -8.54 -9.65
C LYS A 96 -17.20 -8.20 -10.92
N ASN A 97 -17.69 -6.97 -11.05
CA ASN A 97 -18.45 -6.55 -12.23
C ASN A 97 -17.63 -6.59 -13.53
N TYR A 98 -16.32 -6.33 -13.47
CA TYR A 98 -15.43 -6.46 -14.65
C TYR A 98 -15.17 -7.92 -15.00
N VAL A 99 -14.96 -8.80 -14.02
CA VAL A 99 -14.70 -10.24 -14.27
C VAL A 99 -15.95 -10.97 -14.75
N ASP A 100 -17.12 -10.62 -14.22
CA ASP A 100 -18.41 -11.19 -14.59
C ASP A 100 -19.01 -10.52 -15.84
N GLU A 101 -18.28 -9.61 -16.49
CA GLU A 101 -18.76 -8.93 -17.69
C GLU A 101 -19.03 -9.98 -18.79
N PRO A 102 -20.30 -10.09 -19.27
CA PRO A 102 -20.70 -11.20 -20.13
C PRO A 102 -19.93 -11.23 -21.45
N LYS A 103 -19.48 -10.06 -21.94
CA LYS A 103 -18.64 -9.94 -23.13
C LYS A 103 -17.26 -10.59 -22.94
N LEU A 104 -16.59 -10.31 -21.82
CA LEU A 104 -15.29 -10.90 -21.51
C LEU A 104 -15.38 -12.42 -21.31
N GLN A 105 -16.45 -12.90 -20.66
CA GLN A 105 -16.70 -14.34 -20.52
C GLN A 105 -16.97 -15.02 -21.87
N GLN A 106 -17.72 -14.36 -22.75
CA GLN A 106 -17.97 -14.84 -24.10
C GLN A 106 -16.67 -14.90 -24.91
N GLU A 107 -15.85 -13.83 -24.90
CA GLU A 107 -14.56 -13.79 -25.58
C GLU A 107 -13.60 -14.87 -25.07
N LEU A 108 -13.52 -15.08 -23.75
CA LEU A 108 -12.71 -16.15 -23.15
C LEU A 108 -13.18 -17.54 -23.62
N THR A 109 -14.48 -17.75 -23.68
CA THR A 109 -15.08 -19.01 -24.14
C THR A 109 -14.78 -19.25 -25.62
N SER A 110 -14.94 -18.22 -26.46
CA SER A 110 -14.60 -18.28 -27.88
C SER A 110 -13.12 -18.57 -28.12
N LEU A 111 -12.22 -17.92 -27.36
CA LEU A 111 -10.79 -18.14 -27.46
C LEU A 111 -10.40 -19.58 -27.07
N LYS A 112 -10.97 -20.10 -25.97
CA LYS A 112 -10.79 -21.51 -25.56
C LYS A 112 -11.24 -22.48 -26.65
N GLY A 113 -12.39 -22.22 -27.28
CA GLY A 113 -12.90 -23.02 -28.38
C GLY A 113 -11.96 -23.01 -29.60
N LEU A 114 -11.46 -21.83 -29.99
CA LEU A 114 -10.53 -21.70 -31.12
C LEU A 114 -9.21 -22.45 -30.88
N ILE A 115 -8.63 -22.33 -29.69
CA ILE A 115 -7.38 -23.02 -29.33
C ILE A 115 -7.58 -24.55 -29.38
N GLN A 116 -8.70 -25.04 -28.82
CA GLN A 116 -9.01 -26.46 -28.82
C GLN A 116 -9.19 -27.00 -30.25
N VAL A 117 -9.99 -26.32 -31.07
CA VAL A 117 -10.24 -26.72 -32.47
C VAL A 117 -8.94 -26.74 -33.27
N ASN A 118 -8.05 -25.75 -33.09
CA ASN A 118 -6.79 -25.71 -33.83
C ASN A 118 -5.85 -26.87 -33.46
N LYS A 119 -5.70 -27.18 -32.15
CA LYS A 119 -4.90 -28.33 -31.70
C LYS A 119 -5.46 -29.66 -32.23
N THR A 120 -6.78 -29.85 -32.15
CA THR A 120 -7.44 -31.06 -32.67
C THR A 120 -7.24 -31.21 -34.18
N ASN A 121 -7.39 -30.13 -34.95
CA ASN A 121 -7.21 -30.17 -36.40
C ASN A 121 -5.75 -30.49 -36.80
N GLN A 122 -4.77 -29.92 -36.09
CA GLN A 122 -3.34 -30.21 -36.33
C GLN A 122 -3.01 -31.68 -36.05
N LEU A 123 -3.49 -32.23 -34.93
CA LEU A 123 -3.33 -33.65 -34.60
C LEU A 123 -4.03 -34.56 -35.61
N GLN A 124 -5.25 -34.22 -36.01
CA GLN A 124 -6.02 -34.99 -37.00
C GLN A 124 -5.26 -35.08 -38.33
N ASN A 125 -4.67 -33.98 -38.79
CA ASN A 125 -3.89 -33.95 -40.02
C ASN A 125 -2.62 -34.83 -39.94
N LEU A 126 -1.92 -34.83 -38.80
CA LEU A 126 -0.75 -35.70 -38.59
C LEU A 126 -1.15 -37.17 -38.56
N ILE A 127 -2.26 -37.52 -37.90
CA ILE A 127 -2.80 -38.88 -37.88
C ILE A 127 -3.12 -39.34 -39.31
N SER A 128 -3.81 -38.53 -40.10
CA SER A 128 -4.12 -38.87 -41.49
C SER A 128 -2.86 -39.10 -42.35
N LYS A 129 -1.81 -38.28 -42.18
CA LYS A 129 -0.52 -38.49 -42.86
C LYS A 129 0.14 -39.82 -42.44
N LEU A 130 0.12 -40.13 -41.15
CA LEU A 130 0.67 -41.40 -40.63
C LEU A 130 -0.11 -42.61 -41.16
N ASP A 131 -1.44 -42.54 -41.21
CA ASP A 131 -2.29 -43.61 -41.76
C ASP A 131 -1.97 -43.89 -43.23
N GLU A 132 -1.72 -42.85 -44.03
CA GLU A 132 -1.29 -42.99 -45.42
C GLU A 132 0.07 -43.69 -45.55
N GLU A 133 1.05 -43.33 -44.71
CA GLU A 133 2.37 -43.95 -44.72
C GLU A 133 2.33 -45.41 -44.27
N ILE A 134 1.58 -45.71 -43.20
CA ILE A 134 1.35 -47.09 -42.72
C ILE A 134 0.71 -47.93 -43.83
N THR A 135 -0.27 -47.38 -44.54
CA THR A 135 -0.93 -48.07 -45.66
C THR A 135 0.04 -48.39 -46.78
N LYS A 136 0.92 -47.45 -47.16
CA LYS A 136 1.95 -47.67 -48.19
C LYS A 136 2.93 -48.77 -47.77
N VAL A 137 3.42 -48.73 -46.52
CA VAL A 137 4.33 -49.76 -45.99
C VAL A 137 3.65 -51.12 -45.97
N LYS A 138 2.39 -51.20 -45.53
CA LYS A 138 1.62 -52.46 -45.52
C LYS A 138 1.48 -53.07 -46.91
N ILE A 139 1.21 -52.26 -47.93
CA ILE A 139 1.14 -52.69 -49.33
C ILE A 139 2.51 -53.20 -49.80
N ASP A 140 3.60 -52.48 -49.51
CA ASP A 140 4.94 -52.87 -49.90
C ASP A 140 5.37 -54.20 -49.25
N VAL A 141 4.99 -54.44 -47.98
CA VAL A 141 5.23 -55.70 -47.28
C VAL A 141 4.38 -56.84 -47.86
N GLN A 142 3.10 -56.61 -48.16
CA GLN A 142 2.25 -57.64 -48.76
C GLN A 142 2.78 -58.08 -50.13
N ARG A 143 3.22 -57.13 -50.96
CA ARG A 143 3.87 -57.40 -52.25
C ARG A 143 5.18 -58.18 -52.14
N LEU A 144 5.86 -58.11 -50.99
CA LEU A 144 7.04 -58.92 -50.71
C LEU A 144 6.67 -60.37 -50.40
N ILE A 145 5.65 -60.56 -49.56
CA ILE A 145 5.14 -61.87 -49.16
C ILE A 145 4.56 -62.61 -50.38
N ASP A 146 3.81 -61.92 -51.22
CA ASP A 146 3.12 -62.52 -52.37
C ASP A 146 4.06 -62.84 -53.56
N ASN A 147 5.37 -62.55 -53.46
CA ASN A 147 6.32 -62.78 -54.55
C ASN A 147 6.99 -64.16 -54.44
N PRO A 148 6.59 -65.16 -55.26
CA PRO A 148 7.10 -66.53 -55.15
C PRO A 148 8.57 -66.68 -55.60
N ASN A 149 9.19 -65.65 -56.19
CA ASN A 149 10.50 -65.73 -56.83
C ASN A 149 11.54 -64.78 -56.19
N VAL A 150 11.38 -64.52 -54.89
CA VAL A 150 12.25 -63.61 -54.13
C VAL A 150 13.39 -64.41 -53.46
N ASN A 151 14.65 -63.95 -53.59
CA ASN A 151 15.79 -64.51 -52.87
C ASN A 151 16.15 -63.65 -51.63
N GLU A 152 16.95 -64.23 -50.73
CA GLU A 152 17.34 -63.61 -49.45
C GLU A 152 18.04 -62.24 -49.62
N ASP A 153 18.94 -62.09 -50.60
CA ASP A 153 19.65 -60.83 -50.86
C ASP A 153 18.72 -59.71 -51.36
N ARG A 154 17.67 -60.07 -52.09
CA ARG A 154 16.64 -59.15 -52.54
C ARG A 154 15.73 -58.74 -51.39
N LEU A 155 15.44 -59.65 -50.45
CA LEU A 155 14.73 -59.33 -49.22
C LEU A 155 15.53 -58.37 -48.34
N LYS A 156 16.81 -58.65 -48.08
CA LYS A 156 17.70 -57.77 -47.28
C LYS A 156 17.77 -56.35 -47.83
N ARG A 157 17.91 -56.19 -49.15
CA ARG A 157 17.93 -54.85 -49.78
C ARG A 157 16.60 -54.11 -49.66
N LYS A 158 15.47 -54.81 -49.80
CA LYS A 158 14.13 -54.20 -49.64
C LYS A 158 13.80 -53.89 -48.18
N LEU A 159 14.27 -54.72 -47.25
CA LEU A 159 14.17 -54.46 -45.81
C LEU A 159 14.92 -53.18 -45.43
N ASN A 160 16.19 -53.05 -45.83
CA ASN A 160 16.97 -51.83 -45.59
C ASN A 160 16.32 -50.58 -46.21
N ALA A 161 15.70 -50.71 -47.39
CA ALA A 161 14.99 -49.60 -48.03
C ALA A 161 13.72 -49.19 -47.27
N LEU A 162 13.00 -50.15 -46.67
CA LEU A 162 11.85 -49.89 -45.83
C LEU A 162 12.26 -49.27 -44.48
N GLU A 163 13.31 -49.79 -43.85
CA GLU A 163 13.87 -49.24 -42.60
C GLU A 163 14.31 -47.77 -42.79
N ARG A 164 14.95 -47.45 -43.92
CA ARG A 164 15.33 -46.06 -44.23
C ARG A 164 14.12 -45.15 -44.44
N LYS A 165 13.10 -45.60 -45.16
CA LYS A 165 11.84 -44.85 -45.33
C LYS A 165 11.14 -44.62 -43.99
N LEU A 166 11.09 -45.64 -43.13
CA LEU A 166 10.53 -45.54 -41.79
C LEU A 166 11.31 -44.56 -40.90
N GLY A 167 12.65 -44.54 -41.05
CA GLY A 167 13.53 -43.58 -40.39
C GLY A 167 13.35 -42.15 -40.88
N GLU A 168 13.09 -41.93 -42.17
CA GLU A 168 12.77 -40.60 -42.72
C GLU A 168 11.40 -40.08 -42.21
N SER A 169 10.42 -40.97 -42.02
CA SER A 169 9.13 -40.66 -41.36
C SER A 169 9.23 -40.21 -39.90
N SER A 170 10.38 -40.44 -39.24
CA SER A 170 10.64 -39.94 -37.87
C SER A 170 10.61 -38.41 -37.74
N GLY A 171 10.73 -37.68 -38.86
CA GLY A 171 10.54 -36.23 -38.91
C GLY A 171 9.16 -35.76 -38.41
N LEU A 172 8.14 -36.63 -38.49
CA LEU A 172 6.80 -36.36 -37.96
C LEU A 172 6.74 -36.40 -36.41
N LEU A 173 7.64 -37.15 -35.74
CA LEU A 173 7.76 -37.14 -34.26
C LEU A 173 8.30 -35.80 -33.76
N ALA A 174 9.26 -35.22 -34.48
CA ALA A 174 9.78 -33.88 -34.16
C ALA A 174 8.75 -32.76 -34.41
N GLU A 175 7.72 -33.01 -35.22
CA GLU A 175 6.60 -32.09 -35.44
C GLU A 175 5.56 -32.19 -34.31
N LEU A 176 5.36 -33.38 -33.73
CA LEU A 176 4.54 -33.59 -32.52
C LEU A 176 5.11 -32.88 -31.28
N ASP A 177 6.43 -32.97 -31.05
CA ASP A 177 7.09 -32.32 -29.89
C ASP A 177 6.93 -30.78 -29.89
N LYS A 178 6.76 -30.17 -31.08
CA LYS A 178 6.54 -28.73 -31.21
C LYS A 178 5.13 -28.31 -30.78
N ILE A 179 4.14 -29.18 -30.95
CA ILE A 179 2.74 -28.91 -30.59
C ILE A 179 2.58 -28.86 -29.05
N ASP A 180 3.31 -29.69 -28.30
CA ASP A 180 3.28 -29.72 -26.82
C ASP A 180 4.01 -28.54 -26.15
N SER A 181 4.95 -27.89 -26.85
CA SER A 181 5.78 -26.83 -26.27
C SER A 181 5.08 -25.47 -26.06
N VAL A 182 3.89 -25.27 -26.67
CA VAL A 182 3.15 -23.99 -26.62
C VAL A 182 2.37 -23.81 -25.30
N ASP A 183 2.13 -24.86 -24.51
CA ASP A 183 1.41 -24.78 -23.21
C ASP A 183 2.29 -24.34 -22.02
N LYS A 184 3.59 -24.06 -22.23
CA LYS A 184 4.55 -23.73 -21.15
C LYS A 184 4.92 -22.24 -21.01
N THR A 185 4.34 -21.35 -21.82
CA THR A 185 4.61 -19.89 -21.78
C THR A 185 3.34 -19.12 -21.53
#